data_AF-A0A0A9XQR9-F1
#
_entry.id   AF-A0A0A9XQR9-F1
#
_cell.length_a   1.000
_cell.length_b   1.000
_cell.length_c   1.000
_cell.angle_alpha   90.00
_cell.angle_beta   90.00
_cell.angle_gamma   90.00
#
_symmetry.space_group_name_H-M   'P 1'
#
loop_
_entity.id
_entity.type
_entity.pdbx_description
1 polymer ?
#
loop_
_entity_poly.entity_id
_entity_poly.type
_entity_poly.pdbx_seq_one_letter_code
_entity_poly.pdbx_strand_id
1 'polypeptide(L)'
;PFGEALLQCLGCLMPFLDNDMIDTLPYLTASTLAVLPNALHQEIVHSLYFYILPFTIPRVTADGKESYASQSVSAVLMMIFQYSEDMAHHCQILECLMTMKQLLVKDMLCVIAHGTSTARASAAKLLFYYWPTFN
;
A
#
# COMPACT_ATOMS: atom_id res chain seq x y z
N PRO A 1 -15.99 3.92 -15.85
CA PRO A 1 -15.50 5.02 -16.73
C PRO A 1 -14.70 6.13 -16.02
N PHE A 2 -15.25 6.85 -15.01
CA PHE A 2 -14.48 7.94 -14.36
C PHE A 2 -13.40 7.41 -13.40
N GLY A 3 -13.73 6.48 -12.51
CA GLY A 3 -12.77 5.95 -11.53
C GLY A 3 -11.58 5.24 -12.19
N GLU A 4 -11.83 4.41 -13.19
CA GLU A 4 -10.78 3.80 -14.02
C GLU A 4 -9.89 4.86 -14.68
N ALA A 5 -10.48 5.91 -15.28
CA ALA A 5 -9.73 6.99 -15.91
C ALA A 5 -8.90 7.79 -14.89
N LEU A 6 -9.41 7.96 -13.66
CA LEU A 6 -8.66 8.56 -12.56
C LEU A 6 -7.44 7.70 -12.19
N LEU A 7 -7.60 6.39 -12.04
CA LEU A 7 -6.49 5.47 -11.72
C LEU A 7 -5.44 5.45 -12.83
N GLN A 8 -5.88 5.40 -14.10
CA GLN A 8 -4.99 5.52 -15.25
C GLN A 8 -4.24 6.85 -15.25
N CYS A 9 -4.93 7.96 -14.97
CA CYS A 9 -4.31 9.28 -14.87
C CYS A 9 -3.20 9.31 -13.81
N LEU A 10 -3.46 8.76 -12.61
CA LEU A 10 -2.44 8.67 -11.55
C LEU A 10 -1.19 7.91 -12.00
N GLY A 11 -1.35 6.79 -12.71
CA GLY A 11 -0.24 6.04 -13.28
C GLY A 11 0.50 6.80 -14.39
N CYS A 12 -0.23 7.43 -15.30
CA CYS A 12 0.34 8.17 -16.43
C CYS A 12 1.06 9.46 -16.02
N LEU A 13 0.69 10.08 -14.90
CA LEU A 13 1.35 11.28 -14.39
C LEU A 13 2.70 10.99 -13.73
N MET A 14 2.90 9.78 -13.20
CA MET A 14 4.10 9.42 -12.43
C MET A 14 5.44 9.85 -13.08
N PRO A 15 5.68 9.67 -14.39
CA PRO A 15 6.94 10.07 -15.02
C PRO A 15 7.19 11.58 -15.06
N PHE A 16 6.15 12.39 -14.87
CA PHE A 16 6.18 13.85 -14.98
C PHE A 16 6.11 14.55 -13.62
N LEU A 17 6.00 13.80 -12.53
CA LEU A 17 5.88 14.34 -11.18
C LEU A 17 7.25 14.54 -10.55
N ASP A 18 7.36 15.59 -9.73
CA ASP A 18 8.53 15.80 -8.89
C ASP A 18 8.65 14.73 -7.81
N ASN A 19 9.87 14.55 -7.27
CA ASN A 19 10.17 13.50 -6.30
C ASN A 19 9.20 13.48 -5.10
N ASP A 20 8.84 14.65 -4.58
CA ASP A 20 7.94 14.82 -3.43
C ASP A 20 6.51 14.40 -3.77
N MET A 21 6.05 14.70 -4.99
CA MET A 21 4.70 14.33 -5.45
C MET A 21 4.59 12.84 -5.71
N ILE A 22 5.62 12.24 -6.33
CA ILE A 22 5.67 10.78 -6.55
C ILE A 22 5.58 10.05 -5.22
N ASP A 23 6.23 10.55 -4.17
CA ASP A 23 6.21 9.91 -2.86
C ASP A 23 4.81 9.85 -2.22
N THR A 24 3.89 10.73 -2.61
CA THR A 24 2.51 10.74 -2.11
C THR A 24 1.59 9.74 -2.83
N LEU A 25 1.97 9.27 -4.03
CA LEU A 25 1.13 8.43 -4.88
C LEU A 25 0.65 7.13 -4.23
N PRO A 26 1.47 6.39 -3.44
CA PRO A 26 1.00 5.16 -2.80
C PRO A 26 -0.18 5.42 -1.87
N TYR A 27 -0.04 6.40 -0.98
CA TYR A 27 -1.09 6.74 -0.04
C TYR A 27 -2.30 7.35 -0.74
N LEU A 28 -2.09 8.26 -1.70
CA LEU A 28 -3.18 8.88 -2.45
C LEU A 28 -4.01 7.83 -3.18
N THR A 29 -3.37 6.90 -3.87
CA THR A 29 -4.08 5.83 -4.59
C THR A 29 -4.81 4.90 -3.63
N ALA A 30 -4.17 4.50 -2.51
CA ALA A 30 -4.83 3.70 -1.48
C ALA A 30 -6.02 4.43 -0.84
N SER A 31 -5.92 5.75 -0.63
CA SER A 31 -6.99 6.56 -0.05
C SER A 31 -8.27 6.57 -0.90
N THR A 32 -8.15 6.34 -2.21
CA THR A 32 -9.30 6.24 -3.10
C THR A 32 -10.24 5.08 -2.76
N LEU A 33 -9.76 4.03 -2.07
CA LEU A 33 -10.60 2.94 -1.56
C LEU A 33 -11.74 3.43 -0.66
N ALA A 34 -11.54 4.54 0.07
CA ALA A 34 -12.54 5.08 0.98
C ALA A 34 -13.66 5.88 0.29
N VAL A 35 -13.45 6.28 -0.97
CA VAL A 35 -14.37 7.19 -1.69
C VAL A 35 -14.89 6.61 -3.00
N LEU A 36 -14.15 5.69 -3.63
CA LEU A 36 -14.56 5.03 -4.86
C LEU A 36 -15.38 3.76 -4.54
N PRO A 37 -16.34 3.39 -5.41
CA PRO A 37 -17.16 2.19 -5.22
C PRO A 37 -16.34 0.90 -5.12
N ASN A 38 -16.83 -0.08 -4.36
CA ASN A 38 -16.18 -1.39 -4.17
C ASN A 38 -15.84 -2.12 -5.48
N ALA A 39 -16.61 -1.87 -6.55
CA ALA A 39 -16.33 -2.42 -7.87
C ALA A 39 -14.94 -2.06 -8.43
N LEU A 40 -14.33 -0.96 -7.95
CA LEU A 40 -13.01 -0.51 -8.37
C LEU A 40 -11.89 -0.93 -7.40
N HIS A 41 -12.20 -1.53 -6.25
CA HIS A 41 -11.19 -1.83 -5.23
C HIS A 41 -10.09 -2.77 -5.73
N GLN A 42 -10.45 -3.77 -6.54
CA GLN A 42 -9.47 -4.66 -7.18
C GLN A 42 -8.51 -3.88 -8.09
N GLU A 43 -9.03 -2.94 -8.88
CA GLU A 43 -8.23 -2.13 -9.80
C GLU A 43 -7.32 -1.15 -9.06
N ILE A 44 -7.78 -0.61 -7.94
CA ILE A 44 -6.97 0.24 -7.06
C ILE A 44 -5.80 -0.56 -6.48
N VAL A 45 -6.06 -1.73 -5.92
CA VAL A 45 -5.01 -2.61 -5.37
C VAL A 45 -4.04 -3.04 -6.47
N HIS A 46 -4.55 -3.41 -7.64
CA HIS A 46 -3.73 -3.76 -8.80
C HIS A 46 -2.83 -2.62 -9.25
N SER A 47 -3.37 -1.40 -9.31
CA SER A 47 -2.60 -0.19 -9.62
C SER A 47 -1.45 0.03 -8.63
N LEU A 48 -1.71 -0.23 -7.33
CA LEU A 48 -0.70 -0.12 -6.29
C LEU A 48 0.43 -1.13 -6.47
N TYR A 49 0.15 -2.44 -6.46
CA TYR A 49 1.21 -3.45 -6.42
C TYR A 49 1.94 -3.62 -7.76
N PHE A 50 1.27 -3.37 -8.89
CA PHE A 50 1.87 -3.57 -10.21
C PHE A 50 2.57 -2.32 -10.75
N TYR A 51 2.05 -1.12 -10.46
CA TYR A 51 2.53 0.12 -11.08
C TYR A 51 3.07 1.16 -10.12
N ILE A 52 2.50 1.34 -8.93
CA ILE A 52 2.91 2.46 -8.07
C ILE A 52 4.03 2.07 -7.12
N LEU A 53 3.80 1.09 -6.27
CA LEU A 53 4.77 0.67 -5.25
C LEU A 53 6.15 0.28 -5.81
N PRO A 54 6.26 -0.45 -6.95
CA PRO A 54 7.57 -0.79 -7.52
C PRO A 54 8.44 0.41 -7.86
N PHE A 55 7.84 1.55 -8.15
CA PHE A 55 8.56 2.76 -8.57
C PHE A 55 8.70 3.78 -7.45
N THR A 56 7.98 3.63 -6.34
CA THR A 56 8.03 4.57 -5.22
C THR A 56 8.76 4.02 -3.99
N ILE A 57 8.57 2.74 -3.64
CA ILE A 57 9.10 2.18 -2.38
C ILE A 57 10.62 2.02 -2.38
N PRO A 58 11.28 1.55 -3.47
CA PRO A 58 12.74 1.40 -3.49
C PRO A 58 13.50 2.73 -3.56
N ARG A 59 12.82 3.87 -3.77
CA ARG A 59 13.47 5.18 -3.88
C ARG A 59 14.05 5.59 -2.53
N VAL A 60 15.32 5.97 -2.55
CA VAL A 60 16.05 6.49 -1.40
C VAL A 60 16.21 8.00 -1.58
N THR A 61 15.98 8.74 -0.50
CA THR A 61 16.19 10.19 -0.45
C THR A 61 17.67 10.55 -0.60
N ALA A 62 17.97 11.79 -0.98
CA ALA A 62 19.36 12.24 -1.18
C ALA A 62 20.22 12.13 0.09
N ASP A 63 19.60 12.18 1.28
CA ASP A 63 20.24 12.02 2.59
C ASP A 63 20.24 10.57 3.10
N GLY A 64 19.88 9.60 2.26
CA GLY A 64 19.94 8.17 2.59
C GLY A 64 18.82 7.67 3.50
N LYS A 65 17.79 8.48 3.75
CA LYS A 65 16.64 8.13 4.58
C LYS A 65 15.53 7.46 3.77
N GLU A 66 14.61 6.79 4.47
CA GLU A 66 13.39 6.27 3.85
C GLU A 66 12.54 7.42 3.28
N SER A 67 12.09 7.24 2.04
CA SER A 67 11.16 8.15 1.35
C SER A 67 9.81 8.25 2.07
N TYR A 68 9.04 9.31 1.79
CA TYR A 68 7.70 9.42 2.35
C TYR A 68 6.80 8.28 1.85
N ALA A 69 6.99 7.83 0.61
CA ALA A 69 6.35 6.62 0.07
C ALA A 69 6.63 5.39 0.96
N SER A 70 7.90 5.16 1.31
CA SER A 70 8.30 4.03 2.15
C SER A 70 7.76 4.13 3.59
N GLN A 71 7.68 5.35 4.15
CA GLN A 71 7.09 5.59 5.48
C GLN A 71 5.56 5.46 5.48
N SER A 72 4.91 5.71 4.33
CA SER A 72 3.45 5.62 4.19
C SER A 72 2.91 4.18 4.12
N VAL A 73 3.77 3.17 4.02
CA VAL A 73 3.39 1.76 3.84
C VAL A 73 2.41 1.27 4.90
N SER A 74 2.64 1.61 6.17
CA SER A 74 1.69 1.31 7.26
C SER A 74 0.28 1.83 6.97
N ALA A 75 0.16 3.07 6.49
CA ALA A 75 -1.13 3.68 6.17
C ALA A 75 -1.76 3.07 4.91
N VAL A 76 -0.96 2.75 3.89
CA VAL A 76 -1.43 2.03 2.69
C VAL A 76 -2.01 0.66 3.06
N LEU A 77 -1.30 -0.11 3.90
CA LEU A 77 -1.77 -1.39 4.40
C LEU A 77 -3.06 -1.25 5.22
N MET A 78 -3.15 -0.24 6.10
CA MET A 78 -4.39 0.05 6.83
C MET A 78 -5.58 0.26 5.89
N MET A 79 -5.41 1.07 4.83
CA MET A 79 -6.49 1.33 3.86
C MET A 79 -6.93 0.04 3.15
N ILE A 80 -5.97 -0.75 2.67
CA ILE A 80 -6.28 -1.99 1.95
C ILE A 80 -6.97 -3.00 2.87
N PHE A 81 -6.46 -3.20 4.09
CA PHE A 81 -7.06 -4.14 5.04
C PHE A 81 -8.42 -3.68 5.58
N GLN A 82 -8.68 -2.38 5.57
CA GLN A 82 -9.97 -1.82 5.97
C GLN A 82 -11.05 -1.97 4.90
N TYR A 83 -10.69 -1.77 3.63
CA TYR A 83 -11.68 -1.64 2.55
C TYR A 83 -11.72 -2.81 1.56
N SER A 84 -10.61 -3.55 1.38
CA SER A 84 -10.62 -4.78 0.58
C SER A 84 -11.08 -5.95 1.43
N GLU A 85 -12.15 -6.63 1.02
CA GLU A 85 -12.65 -7.84 1.69
C GLU A 85 -11.93 -9.12 1.21
N ASP A 86 -11.26 -9.05 0.05
CA ASP A 86 -10.55 -10.20 -0.52
C ASP A 86 -9.17 -10.38 0.11
N MET A 87 -8.94 -11.56 0.68
CA MET A 87 -7.66 -11.97 1.27
C MET A 87 -6.57 -12.10 0.20
N ALA A 88 -6.92 -12.43 -1.04
CA ALA A 88 -5.94 -12.51 -2.13
C ALA A 88 -5.28 -11.15 -2.37
N HIS A 89 -6.05 -10.06 -2.35
CA HIS A 89 -5.52 -8.70 -2.45
C HIS A 89 -4.58 -8.36 -1.29
N HIS A 90 -4.92 -8.81 -0.07
CA HIS A 90 -4.08 -8.59 1.11
C HIS A 90 -2.74 -9.33 1.00
N CYS A 91 -2.74 -10.56 0.49
CA CYS A 91 -1.51 -11.32 0.27
C CYS A 91 -0.67 -10.69 -0.85
N GLN A 92 -1.28 -10.36 -2.00
CA GLN A 92 -0.57 -9.79 -3.16
C GLN A 92 0.17 -8.49 -2.83
N ILE A 93 -0.50 -7.57 -2.13
CA ILE A 93 0.15 -6.32 -1.74
C ILE A 93 1.31 -6.55 -0.77
N LEU A 94 1.13 -7.48 0.18
CA LEU A 94 2.14 -7.76 1.18
C LEU A 94 3.36 -8.46 0.58
N GLU A 95 3.14 -9.44 -0.29
CA GLU A 95 4.20 -10.13 -1.03
C GLU A 95 4.97 -9.16 -1.93
N CYS A 96 4.27 -8.25 -2.63
CA CYS A 96 4.92 -7.18 -3.38
C CYS A 96 5.84 -6.35 -2.48
N LEU A 97 5.34 -5.87 -1.34
CA LEU A 97 6.10 -5.05 -0.40
C LEU A 97 7.30 -5.80 0.21
N MET A 98 7.18 -7.12 0.45
CA MET A 98 8.29 -7.94 0.96
C MET A 98 9.48 -7.96 0.00
N THR A 99 9.25 -7.83 -1.30
CA THR A 99 10.35 -7.75 -2.28
C THR A 99 11.07 -6.39 -2.28
N MET A 100 10.48 -5.35 -1.68
CA MET A 100 10.94 -3.96 -1.79
C MET A 100 11.38 -3.33 -0.48
N LYS A 101 10.82 -3.75 0.67
CA LYS A 101 11.07 -3.13 1.98
C LYS A 101 11.49 -4.17 3.02
N GLN A 102 12.74 -4.08 3.47
CA GLN A 102 13.36 -5.02 4.42
C GLN A 102 12.67 -5.07 5.79
N LEU A 103 12.13 -3.95 6.26
CA LEU A 103 11.54 -3.82 7.61
C LEU A 103 10.01 -3.79 7.60
N LEU A 104 9.37 -4.45 6.63
CA LEU A 104 7.90 -4.48 6.48
C LEU A 104 7.18 -5.02 7.73
N VAL A 105 7.83 -5.87 8.52
CA VAL A 105 7.28 -6.35 9.81
C VAL A 105 6.97 -5.20 10.76
N LYS A 106 7.75 -4.10 10.74
CA LYS A 106 7.48 -2.91 11.56
C LYS A 106 6.21 -2.21 11.13
N ASP A 107 5.96 -2.14 9.81
CA ASP A 107 4.71 -1.58 9.29
C ASP A 107 3.51 -2.43 9.68
N MET A 108 3.63 -3.76 9.61
CA MET A 108 2.58 -4.67 10.06
C MET A 108 2.27 -4.48 11.56
N LEU A 109 3.29 -4.36 12.40
CA LEU A 109 3.11 -4.07 13.82
C LEU A 109 2.48 -2.69 14.06
N CYS A 110 2.83 -1.68 13.27
CA CYS A 110 2.19 -0.37 13.31
C CYS A 110 0.70 -0.46 12.97
N VAL A 111 0.33 -1.24 11.94
CA VAL A 111 -1.07 -1.51 11.58
C VAL A 111 -1.81 -2.21 12.73
N ILE A 112 -1.19 -3.19 13.38
CA ILE A 112 -1.78 -3.89 14.53
C ILE A 112 -1.97 -2.96 15.73
N ALA A 113 -1.01 -2.07 15.98
CA ALA A 113 -1.06 -1.15 17.11
C ALA A 113 -2.08 -0.02 16.93
N HIS A 114 -2.20 0.53 15.71
CA HIS A 114 -2.91 1.79 15.45
C HIS A 114 -4.08 1.68 14.47
N GLY A 115 -4.25 0.54 13.81
CA GLY A 115 -5.33 0.33 12.84
C GLY A 115 -6.71 0.20 13.47
N THR A 116 -7.74 0.25 12.63
CA THR A 116 -9.12 -0.08 12.99
C THR A 116 -9.26 -1.56 13.41
N SER A 117 -10.41 -1.96 13.98
CA SER A 117 -10.62 -3.37 14.34
C SER A 117 -10.43 -4.34 13.17
N THR A 118 -10.95 -3.98 11.98
CA THR A 118 -10.84 -4.80 10.77
C THR A 118 -9.41 -4.89 10.27
N ALA A 119 -8.73 -3.73 10.14
CA ALA A 119 -7.35 -3.70 9.67
C ALA A 119 -6.41 -4.47 10.60
N ARG A 120 -6.60 -4.34 11.92
CA ARG A 120 -5.81 -5.08 12.93
C ARG A 120 -5.99 -6.59 12.81
N ALA A 121 -7.22 -7.06 12.61
CA ALA A 121 -7.50 -8.49 12.47
C ALA A 121 -6.80 -9.09 11.24
N SER A 122 -6.91 -8.42 10.09
CA SER A 122 -6.23 -8.84 8.85
C SER A 122 -4.71 -8.79 9.01
N ALA A 123 -4.18 -7.71 9.59
CA ALA A 123 -2.74 -7.56 9.81
C ALA A 123 -2.17 -8.63 10.74
N ALA A 124 -2.84 -8.93 11.87
CA ALA A 124 -2.41 -9.98 12.79
C ALA A 124 -2.42 -11.36 12.12
N LYS A 125 -3.48 -11.68 11.36
CA LYS A 125 -3.59 -12.94 10.62
C LYS A 125 -2.43 -13.10 9.62
N LEU A 126 -2.14 -12.07 8.83
CA LEU A 126 -1.06 -12.11 7.85
C LEU A 126 0.33 -12.10 8.52
N LEU A 127 0.49 -11.37 9.62
CA LEU A 127 1.74 -11.36 10.38
C LEU A 127 2.11 -12.79 10.82
N PHE A 128 1.18 -13.52 11.43
CA PHE A 128 1.45 -14.91 11.85
C PHE A 128 1.57 -15.88 10.67
N TYR A 129 0.93 -15.58 9.54
CA TYR A 129 1.05 -16.39 8.33
C TYR A 129 2.46 -16.28 7.70
N TYR A 130 2.98 -15.08 7.54
CA TYR A 130 4.29 -14.85 6.88
C TYR A 130 5.48 -14.84 7.85
N TRP A 131 5.27 -14.51 9.13
CA TRP A 131 6.27 -14.57 10.19
C TRP A 131 5.81 -15.49 11.33
N PRO A 132 5.79 -16.82 11.11
CA PRO A 132 5.27 -17.78 12.09
C PRO A 132 6.05 -17.81 13.41
N THR A 133 7.26 -17.24 13.47
CA THR A 133 8.04 -17.10 14.71
C THR A 133 7.38 -16.21 15.77
N PHE A 134 6.38 -15.41 15.39
CA PHE A 134 5.60 -14.61 16.34
C PHE A 134 4.38 -15.34 16.91
N ASN A 135 4.03 -16.51 16.37
CA ASN A 135 2.86 -17.30 16.80
C ASN A 135 3.09 -18.02 18.13
#